data_AF-A0A945LCG9-F1
#
_entry.id   AF-A0A945LCG9-F1
#
_cell.length_a   1.000
_cell.length_b   1.000
_cell.length_c   1.000
_cell.angle_alpha   90.00
_cell.angle_beta   90.00
_cell.angle_gamma   90.00
#
_symmetry.space_group_name_H-M   'P 1'
#
loop_
_entity.id
_entity.type
_entity.pdbx_description
1 polymer ?
#
loop_
_entity_poly.entity_id
_entity_poly.type
_entity_poly.pdbx_seq_one_letter_code
_entity_poly.pdbx_strand_id
1 'polypeptide(L)'
;HYPSLAPAPEQDFIVTLAASGKFLAIMVALNLCLLVFIFTGPLYAILFYAVNGYLISREFFELVALRRLRPEAARALRKSHQTLLFVTGAFFAFMMTMPVINLLTPVIATATMVHLFEDWRDADGAALVTA
;
A
#
# COMPACT_ATOMS: atom_id res chain seq x y z
N HIS A 1 -4.29 13.73 12.99
CA HIS A 1 -5.68 14.21 13.14
C HIS A 1 -5.80 15.45 12.26
N TYR A 2 -6.64 15.43 11.22
CA TYR A 2 -6.70 16.51 10.22
C TYR A 2 -8.11 17.11 10.17
N PRO A 3 -8.39 18.15 10.98
CA PRO A 3 -9.74 18.69 11.18
C PRO A 3 -10.26 19.57 10.02
N SER A 4 -9.41 19.95 9.07
CA SER A 4 -9.73 20.89 7.97
C SER A 4 -10.20 20.21 6.67
N LEU A 5 -10.39 18.89 6.64
CA LEU A 5 -10.67 18.20 5.38
C LEU A 5 -12.13 18.25 4.98
N ALA A 6 -12.36 18.52 3.69
CA ALA A 6 -13.66 18.38 3.06
C ALA A 6 -14.21 16.93 3.17
N PRO A 7 -15.54 16.75 3.09
CA PRO A 7 -16.18 15.44 3.06
C PRO A 7 -15.55 14.53 1.99
N ALA A 8 -15.41 13.24 2.30
CA ALA A 8 -14.85 12.27 1.37
C ALA A 8 -15.75 12.16 0.13
N PRO A 9 -15.21 12.23 -1.11
CA PRO A 9 -16.00 12.01 -2.32
C PRO A 9 -16.62 10.60 -2.33
N GLU A 10 -17.83 10.47 -2.90
CA GLU A 10 -18.42 9.16 -3.13
C GLU A 10 -17.56 8.38 -4.13
N GLN A 11 -17.09 7.19 -3.72
CA GLN A 11 -16.33 6.31 -4.60
C GLN A 11 -17.26 5.45 -5.45
N ASP A 12 -16.91 5.30 -6.72
CA ASP A 12 -17.55 4.32 -7.59
C ASP A 12 -17.15 2.89 -7.15
N PHE A 13 -18.14 2.13 -6.71
CA PHE A 13 -17.97 0.75 -6.22
C PHE A 13 -17.38 -0.17 -7.30
N ILE A 14 -17.79 -0.02 -8.56
CA ILE A 14 -17.35 -0.88 -9.66
C ILE A 14 -15.86 -0.68 -9.93
N VAL A 15 -15.42 0.58 -9.89
CA VAL A 15 -14.02 0.95 -10.11
C VAL A 15 -13.13 0.39 -8.99
N THR A 16 -13.61 0.46 -7.75
CA THR A 16 -12.90 -0.11 -6.59
C THR A 16 -12.80 -1.63 -6.69
N LEU A 17 -13.89 -2.31 -7.06
CA LEU A 17 -13.91 -3.76 -7.24
C LEU A 17 -12.94 -4.24 -8.31
N ALA A 18 -12.89 -3.53 -9.45
CA ALA A 18 -11.94 -3.84 -10.53
C ALA A 18 -10.48 -3.65 -10.10
N ALA A 19 -10.19 -2.58 -9.33
CA ALA A 19 -8.85 -2.33 -8.79
C ALA A 19 -8.41 -3.43 -7.83
N SER A 20 -9.29 -3.84 -6.90
CA SER A 20 -9.04 -4.94 -5.96
C SER A 20 -8.85 -6.28 -6.69
N GLY A 21 -9.68 -6.59 -7.70
CA GLY A 21 -9.52 -7.81 -8.50
C GLY A 21 -8.16 -7.87 -9.22
N LYS A 22 -7.70 -6.73 -9.77
CA LYS A 22 -6.36 -6.63 -10.35
C LYS A 22 -5.25 -6.79 -9.32
N PHE A 23 -5.41 -6.21 -8.13
CA PHE A 23 -4.45 -6.41 -7.03
C PHE A 23 -4.35 -7.88 -6.65
N LEU A 24 -5.49 -8.55 -6.46
CA LEU A 24 -5.56 -9.97 -6.13
C LEU A 24 -4.83 -10.82 -7.19
N ALA A 25 -5.05 -10.57 -8.48
CA ALA A 25 -4.36 -11.29 -9.54
C ALA A 25 -2.83 -11.11 -9.48
N ILE A 26 -2.35 -9.89 -9.20
CA ILE A 26 -0.91 -9.61 -9.02
C ILE A 26 -0.37 -10.34 -7.78
N MET A 27 -1.10 -10.29 -6.67
CA MET A 27 -0.73 -10.98 -5.43
C MET A 27 -0.58 -12.48 -5.65
N VAL A 28 -1.57 -13.11 -6.31
CA VAL A 28 -1.53 -14.54 -6.63
C VAL A 28 -0.35 -14.85 -7.55
N ALA A 29 -0.17 -14.09 -8.64
CA ALA A 29 0.92 -14.31 -9.57
C ALA A 29 2.30 -14.22 -8.91
N LEU A 30 2.54 -13.18 -8.10
CA LEU A 30 3.81 -13.01 -7.39
C LEU A 30 4.07 -14.13 -6.38
N ASN A 31 3.04 -14.58 -5.65
CA ASN A 31 3.17 -15.70 -4.71
C ASN A 31 3.42 -17.04 -5.42
N LEU A 32 2.81 -17.27 -6.59
CA LEU A 32 3.11 -18.45 -7.42
C LEU A 32 4.56 -18.42 -7.92
N CYS A 33 5.05 -17.25 -8.34
CA CYS A 33 6.46 -17.09 -8.70
C CYS A 33 7.39 -17.39 -7.51
N LEU A 34 7.07 -16.90 -6.30
CA LEU A 34 7.83 -17.18 -5.09
C LEU A 34 7.94 -18.67 -4.79
N LEU A 35 6.90 -19.46 -5.07
CA LEU A 35 6.87 -20.89 -4.80
C LEU A 35 8.00 -21.64 -5.52
N VAL A 36 8.38 -21.20 -6.73
CA VAL A 36 9.50 -21.77 -7.50
C VAL A 36 10.83 -21.61 -6.76
N PHE A 37 10.96 -20.57 -5.93
CA PHE A 37 12.18 -20.26 -5.19
C PHE A 37 12.24 -20.93 -3.81
N ILE A 38 11.26 -21.74 -3.41
CA ILE A 38 11.17 -22.27 -2.03
C ILE A 38 12.43 -23.05 -1.58
N PHE A 39 13.09 -23.76 -2.49
CA PHE A 39 14.29 -24.56 -2.20
C PHE A 39 15.60 -23.75 -2.23
N THR A 40 15.54 -22.46 -2.51
CA THR A 40 16.74 -21.60 -2.60
C THR A 40 17.27 -21.12 -1.25
N GLY A 41 16.60 -21.46 -0.15
CA GLY A 41 17.04 -21.15 1.21
C GLY A 41 17.02 -19.66 1.51
N PRO A 42 18.15 -18.99 1.81
CA PRO A 42 18.18 -17.57 2.18
C PRO A 42 17.60 -16.63 1.10
N LEU A 43 17.76 -16.98 -0.18
CA LEU A 43 17.21 -16.19 -1.29
C LEU A 43 15.67 -16.13 -1.22
N TYR A 44 15.01 -17.23 -0.87
CA TYR A 44 13.57 -17.26 -0.66
C TYR A 44 13.12 -16.26 0.39
N ALA A 45 13.82 -16.18 1.53
CA ALA A 45 13.48 -15.25 2.61
C ALA A 45 13.56 -13.79 2.14
N ILE A 46 14.62 -13.43 1.40
CA ILE A 46 14.79 -12.08 0.84
C ILE A 46 13.64 -11.75 -0.13
N LEU A 47 13.35 -12.67 -1.06
CA LEU A 47 12.27 -12.48 -2.03
C LEU A 47 10.90 -12.42 -1.34
N PHE A 48 10.68 -13.24 -0.32
CA PHE A 48 9.45 -13.25 0.47
C PHE A 48 9.20 -11.89 1.12
N TYR A 49 10.17 -11.32 1.82
CA TYR A 49 10.00 -10.00 2.45
C TYR A 49 9.91 -8.87 1.43
N ALA A 50 10.63 -8.95 0.31
CA ALA A 50 10.52 -7.95 -0.76
C ALA A 50 9.12 -7.95 -1.39
N VAL A 51 8.62 -9.11 -1.80
CA VAL A 51 7.29 -9.25 -2.41
C VAL A 51 6.19 -8.87 -1.42
N ASN A 52 6.22 -9.39 -0.19
CA ASN A 52 5.23 -9.03 0.82
C ASN A 52 5.31 -7.55 1.21
N GLY A 53 6.52 -6.97 1.30
CA GLY A 53 6.69 -5.55 1.56
C GLY A 53 6.05 -4.66 0.50
N TYR A 54 6.24 -5.01 -0.77
CA TYR A 54 5.58 -4.32 -1.89
C TYR A 54 4.05 -4.49 -1.84
N LEU A 55 3.55 -5.71 -1.60
CA LEU A 55 2.12 -6.01 -1.57
C LEU A 55 1.41 -5.31 -0.40
N ILE A 56 1.97 -5.40 0.81
CA ILE A 56 1.42 -4.79 2.02
C ILE A 56 1.37 -3.27 1.86
N SER A 57 2.49 -2.64 1.50
CA SER A 57 2.48 -1.18 1.36
C SER A 57 1.50 -0.70 0.30
N ARG A 58 1.39 -1.41 -0.82
CA ARG A 58 0.42 -1.08 -1.87
C ARG A 58 -1.02 -1.19 -1.38
N GLU A 59 -1.39 -2.29 -0.72
CA GLU A 59 -2.76 -2.51 -0.23
C GLU A 59 -3.16 -1.45 0.80
N PHE A 60 -2.36 -1.30 1.86
CA PHE A 60 -2.66 -0.34 2.93
C PHE A 60 -2.67 1.11 2.45
N PHE A 61 -1.79 1.47 1.50
CA PHE A 61 -1.81 2.80 0.89
C PHE A 61 -3.05 3.01 0.02
N GLU A 62 -3.40 2.05 -0.85
CA GLU A 62 -4.59 2.15 -1.72
C GLU A 62 -5.88 2.25 -0.88
N LEU A 63 -5.99 1.53 0.25
CA LEU A 63 -7.11 1.64 1.21
C LEU A 63 -7.29 3.06 1.79
N VAL A 64 -6.21 3.79 1.96
CA VAL A 64 -6.21 5.17 2.48
C VAL A 64 -6.46 6.16 1.34
N ALA A 65 -5.64 6.08 0.28
CA ALA A 65 -5.63 7.05 -0.81
C ALA A 65 -6.95 7.06 -1.58
N LEU A 66 -7.55 5.90 -1.83
CA LEU A 66 -8.79 5.79 -2.59
C LEU A 66 -9.99 6.46 -1.87
N ARG A 67 -9.92 6.64 -0.54
CA ARG A 67 -10.95 7.38 0.20
C ARG A 67 -10.99 8.87 -0.11
N ARG A 68 -9.92 9.42 -0.71
CA ARG A 68 -9.79 10.87 -0.97
C ARG A 68 -9.37 11.21 -2.39
N LEU A 69 -8.81 10.27 -3.15
CA LEU A 69 -8.36 10.46 -4.52
C LEU A 69 -9.02 9.46 -5.47
N ARG A 70 -9.18 9.89 -6.73
CA ARG A 70 -9.51 8.98 -7.83
C ARG A 70 -8.39 7.93 -8.01
N PRO A 71 -8.70 6.72 -8.51
CA PRO A 71 -7.71 5.63 -8.64
C PRO A 71 -6.47 5.99 -9.44
N GLU A 72 -6.62 6.83 -10.47
CA GLU A 72 -5.50 7.27 -11.31
C GLU A 72 -4.53 8.17 -10.52
N ALA A 73 -5.06 9.15 -9.79
CA ALA A 73 -4.28 10.03 -8.94
C ALA A 73 -3.64 9.27 -7.76
N ALA A 74 -4.37 8.35 -7.13
CA ALA A 74 -3.83 7.47 -6.09
C ALA A 74 -2.66 6.63 -6.62
N ARG A 75 -2.77 6.10 -7.85
CA ARG A 75 -1.69 5.33 -8.48
C ARG A 75 -0.50 6.19 -8.87
N ALA A 76 -0.72 7.44 -9.29
CA ALA A 76 0.36 8.38 -9.59
C ALA A 76 1.14 8.73 -8.32
N LEU A 77 0.44 9.09 -7.24
CA LEU A 77 1.03 9.40 -5.94
C LEU A 77 1.79 8.21 -5.35
N ARG A 78 1.25 6.99 -5.50
CA ARG A 78 1.96 5.77 -5.10
C ARG A 78 3.26 5.58 -5.85
N LYS A 79 3.28 5.90 -7.15
CA LYS A 79 4.47 5.74 -8.00
C LYS A 79 5.55 6.76 -7.69
N SER A 80 5.20 8.01 -7.37
CA SER A 80 6.18 9.02 -6.97
C SER A 80 6.89 8.65 -5.67
N HIS A 81 6.19 8.01 -4.73
CA HIS A 81 6.72 7.65 -3.41
C HIS A 81 6.95 6.15 -3.21
N GLN A 82 7.11 5.39 -4.30
CA GLN A 82 7.16 3.92 -4.28
C GLN A 82 8.28 3.34 -3.38
N THR A 83 9.43 4.02 -3.32
CA THR A 83 10.59 3.54 -2.54
C THR A 83 10.31 3.59 -1.06
N LEU A 84 9.76 4.71 -0.58
CA LEU A 84 9.42 4.89 0.83
C LEU A 84 8.27 3.95 1.24
N LEU A 85 7.27 3.79 0.36
CA LEU A 85 6.22 2.79 0.55
C LEU A 85 6.79 1.38 0.66
N PHE A 86 7.69 0.98 -0.25
CA PHE A 86 8.30 -0.34 -0.24
C PHE A 86 9.06 -0.61 1.06
N VAL A 87 9.90 0.33 1.51
CA VAL A 87 10.67 0.20 2.76
C VAL A 87 9.72 0.08 3.96
N THR A 88 8.69 0.92 4.02
CA THR A 88 7.66 0.91 5.07
C THR A 88 6.91 -0.42 5.07
N GLY A 89 6.54 -0.92 3.90
CA GLY A 89 5.88 -2.21 3.74
C GLY A 89 6.76 -3.39 4.13
N ALA A 90 8.04 -3.38 3.76
CA ALA A 90 8.99 -4.43 4.14
C ALA A 90 9.17 -4.48 5.67
N PHE A 91 9.24 -3.32 6.32
CA PHE A 91 9.24 -3.21 7.78
C PHE A 91 7.98 -3.84 8.40
N PHE A 92 6.79 -3.52 7.88
CA PHE A 92 5.55 -4.14 8.37
C PHE A 92 5.46 -5.64 8.06
N ALA A 93 5.94 -6.09 6.89
CA ALA A 93 6.01 -7.50 6.55
C ALA A 93 6.85 -8.28 7.57
N PHE A 94 7.98 -7.69 8.00
CA PHE A 94 8.79 -8.24 9.08
C PHE A 94 8.05 -8.26 10.41
N MET A 95 7.39 -7.16 10.81
CA MET A 95 6.60 -7.09 12.05
C MET A 95 5.49 -8.16 12.12
N MET A 96 4.82 -8.44 10.99
CA MET A 96 3.76 -9.45 10.90
C MET A 96 4.26 -10.88 11.14
N THR A 97 5.57 -11.15 11.08
CA THR A 97 6.12 -12.48 11.41
C THR A 97 6.09 -12.78 12.90
N MET A 98 6.02 -11.75 13.75
CA MET A 98 5.91 -11.90 15.20
C MET A 98 4.43 -12.00 15.60
N PRO A 99 3.95 -13.14 16.16
CA PRO A 99 2.52 -13.38 16.35
C PRO A 99 1.78 -12.32 17.17
N VAL A 100 2.39 -11.83 18.25
CA VAL A 100 1.78 -10.81 19.13
C VAL A 100 1.73 -9.45 18.43
N ILE A 101 2.80 -9.08 17.72
CA ILE A 101 2.90 -7.79 17.02
C ILE A 101 1.98 -7.77 15.80
N ASN A 102 1.81 -8.91 15.12
CA ASN A 102 0.93 -9.05 13.97
C ASN A 102 -0.51 -8.58 14.23
N LEU A 103 -1.00 -8.66 15.47
CA LEU A 103 -2.33 -8.15 15.85
C LEU A 103 -2.41 -6.62 15.81
N LEU A 104 -1.30 -5.93 16.12
CA LEU A 104 -1.22 -4.48 16.15
C LEU A 104 -0.76 -3.89 14.81
N THR A 105 0.00 -4.65 14.02
CA THR A 105 0.58 -4.18 12.76
C THR A 105 -0.44 -3.55 11.81
N PRO A 106 -1.64 -4.11 11.57
CA PRO A 106 -2.62 -3.49 10.67
C PRO A 106 -3.03 -2.08 11.11
N VAL A 107 -3.24 -1.87 12.41
CA VAL A 107 -3.63 -0.57 12.97
C VAL A 107 -2.51 0.44 12.77
N ILE A 108 -1.28 0.05 13.10
CA ILE A 108 -0.09 0.90 12.95
C ILE A 108 0.15 1.20 11.47
N ALA A 109 0.06 0.20 10.60
CA ALA A 109 0.26 0.36 9.16
C ALA A 109 -0.76 1.32 8.56
N THR A 110 -2.05 1.17 8.87
CA THR A 110 -3.08 2.11 8.42
C THR A 110 -2.78 3.53 8.94
N ALA A 111 -2.43 3.69 10.21
CA ALA A 111 -2.10 5.00 10.76
C ALA A 111 -0.89 5.63 10.06
N THR A 112 0.18 4.88 9.83
CA THR A 112 1.36 5.33 9.08
C THR A 112 0.99 5.73 7.66
N MET A 113 0.20 4.92 6.94
CA MET A 113 -0.21 5.24 5.58
C MET A 113 -1.10 6.49 5.51
N VAL A 114 -1.93 6.76 6.52
CA VAL A 114 -2.71 8.01 6.61
C VAL A 114 -1.79 9.23 6.71
N HIS A 115 -0.77 9.19 7.56
CA HIS A 115 0.16 10.32 7.69
C HIS A 115 1.01 10.51 6.44
N LEU A 116 1.58 9.42 5.90
CA LEU A 116 2.34 9.49 4.65
C LEU A 116 1.49 10.03 3.50
N PHE A 117 0.25 9.54 3.37
CA PHE A 117 -0.68 10.01 2.36
C PHE A 117 -0.96 11.50 2.51
N GLU A 118 -1.24 11.97 3.72
CA GLU A 118 -1.57 13.36 3.94
C GLU A 118 -0.36 14.28 3.69
N ASP A 119 0.81 13.90 4.19
CA ASP A 119 2.05 14.65 3.98
C ASP A 119 2.35 14.81 2.49
N TRP A 120 2.17 13.75 1.70
CA TRP A 120 2.37 13.81 0.24
C TRP A 120 1.23 14.53 -0.47
N ARG A 121 -0.01 14.39 -0.01
CA ARG A 121 -1.13 15.11 -0.60
C ARG A 121 -1.02 16.60 -0.35
N ASP A 122 -0.51 17.04 0.79
CA ASP A 122 -0.33 18.46 1.06
C ASP A 122 0.88 19.02 0.30
N ALA A 123 1.95 18.22 0.12
CA ALA A 123 3.11 18.60 -0.70
C ALA A 123 2.83 18.59 -2.21
N ASP A 124 2.16 17.56 -2.72
CA ASP A 124 1.89 17.32 -4.14
C ASP A 124 0.50 17.86 -4.58
N GLY A 125 -0.40 18.13 -3.65
CA GLY A 125 -1.77 18.64 -3.92
C GLY A 125 -1.80 20.06 -4.46
N ALA A 126 -0.78 20.86 -4.18
CA ALA A 126 -0.56 22.12 -4.89
C ALA A 126 -0.35 21.90 -6.40
N ALA A 127 0.22 20.76 -6.81
CA ALA A 127 0.47 20.42 -8.21
C ALA A 127 -0.70 19.68 -8.89
N LEU A 128 -1.56 18.97 -8.14
CA LEU A 128 -2.71 18.24 -8.67
C LEU A 128 -3.97 19.10 -8.91
N VAL A 129 -4.02 20.31 -8.34
CA VAL A 129 -5.09 21.30 -8.62
C VAL A 129 -4.78 22.16 -9.85
N THR A 130 -3.51 22.21 -10.28
CA THR A 130 -3.02 23.03 -11.40
C THR A 130 -2.85 22.28 -12.73
N ALA A 131 -3.21 21.00 -12.80
CA ALA A 131 -3.12 20.16 -14.00
C ALA A 131 -4.52 19.76 -14.49
#